data_AF-A0A4R4PCN8-F1
#
_entry.id   AF-A0A4R4PCN8-F1
#
_cell.length_a   1.000
_cell.length_b   1.000
_cell.length_c   1.000
_cell.angle_alpha   90.00
_cell.angle_beta   90.00
_cell.angle_gamma   90.00
#
_symmetry.space_group_name_H-M   'P 1'
#
loop_
_entity.id
_entity.type
_entity.pdbx_description
1 polymer ?
#
loop_
_entity_poly.entity_id
_entity_poly.type
_entity_poly.pdbx_seq_one_letter_code
_entity_poly.pdbx_strand_id
1 'polypeptide(L)' 'MGPVEGPRSQDPAYADCPKCGKAMDYVGLVGGADLFDYGEGASYLFVHAHCGLAAVEYQQS' A
#
# COMPACT_ATOMS: atom_id res chain seq x y z
N MET A 1 -9.04 24.54 -20.12
CA MET A 1 -9.18 23.33 -19.31
C MET A 1 -8.32 22.23 -19.92
N GLY A 2 -7.23 21.84 -19.25
CA GLY A 2 -6.52 20.61 -19.60
C GLY A 2 -7.34 19.38 -19.16
N PRO A 3 -7.04 18.18 -19.68
CA PRO A 3 -7.73 16.97 -19.24
C PRO A 3 -7.51 16.81 -17.73
N VAL A 4 -8.60 16.65 -16.98
CA VAL A 4 -8.52 16.20 -15.60
C VAL A 4 -8.02 14.76 -15.65
N GLU A 5 -6.74 14.57 -15.35
CA GLU A 5 -6.21 13.24 -15.10
C GLU A 5 -7.02 12.65 -13.94
N GLY A 6 -7.89 11.69 -14.23
CA GLY A 6 -8.53 10.88 -13.19
C GLY A 6 -7.44 10.25 -12.30
N PRO A 7 -7.76 9.87 -11.05
CA PRO A 7 -6.76 9.33 -10.14
C PRO A 7 -6.02 8.20 -10.87
N ARG A 8 -4.72 8.39 -11.12
CA ARG A 8 -3.86 7.35 -11.69
C ARG A 8 -3.94 6.22 -10.69
N SER A 9 -4.47 5.06 -11.09
CA SER A 9 -4.81 3.95 -10.19
C SER A 9 -3.57 3.21 -9.65
N GLN A 10 -2.50 3.93 -9.33
CA GLN A 10 -1.19 3.40 -8.95
C GLN A 10 -0.67 3.98 -7.64
N ASP A 11 -1.42 4.88 -7.00
CA ASP A 11 -1.13 5.23 -5.61
C ASP A 11 -1.71 4.10 -4.73
N PRO A 12 -0.88 3.46 -3.88
CA PRO A 12 -1.35 2.43 -2.97
C PRO A 12 -2.47 3.03 -2.11
N ALA A 13 -3.58 2.30 -1.99
CA ALA A 13 -4.71 2.74 -1.20
C ALA A 13 -4.28 2.71 0.27
N TYR A 14 -3.75 3.83 0.77
CA TYR A 14 -3.31 4.01 2.16
C TYR A 14 -4.35 3.44 3.12
N ALA A 15 -4.13 2.20 3.56
CA ALA A 15 -5.19 1.42 4.15
C ALA A 15 -5.65 2.09 5.44
N ASP A 16 -6.93 2.42 5.55
CA ASP A 16 -7.49 2.88 6.81
C ASP A 16 -7.59 1.70 7.78
N CYS A 17 -7.20 1.92 9.03
CA CYS A 17 -7.26 0.91 10.08
C CYS A 17 -8.71 0.43 10.27
N PRO A 18 -9.02 -0.87 10.07
CA PRO A 18 -10.40 -1.38 10.15
C PRO A 18 -11.01 -1.27 11.55
N LYS A 19 -10.18 -1.03 12.58
CA LYS A 19 -10.64 -0.88 13.97
C LYS A 19 -11.08 0.55 14.30
N CYS A 20 -10.45 1.57 13.74
CA CYS A 20 -10.67 2.97 14.14
C CYS A 20 -10.92 3.93 12.97
N GLY A 21 -10.83 3.46 11.73
CA GLY A 21 -11.05 4.25 10.50
C GLY A 21 -10.00 5.33 10.25
N LYS A 22 -8.86 5.31 10.92
CA LYS A 22 -7.76 6.26 10.71
C LYS A 22 -6.72 5.68 9.76
N ALA A 23 -6.09 6.55 8.98
CA ALA A 23 -4.97 6.20 8.13
C ALA A 23 -3.85 5.48 8.91
N MET A 24 -3.30 4.43 8.31
CA MET A 24 -2.15 3.70 8.83
C MET A 24 -0.83 4.34 8.36
N ASP A 25 0.24 4.15 9.14
CA ASP A 25 1.57 4.65 8.83
C ASP A 25 2.26 3.75 7.81
N TYR A 26 2.77 4.33 6.72
CA TYR A 26 3.57 3.59 5.74
C TYR A 26 4.97 3.29 6.30
N VAL A 27 5.41 2.03 6.18
CA VAL A 27 6.67 1.54 6.73
C VAL A 27 7.68 1.19 5.65
N GLY A 28 7.22 0.69 4.50
CA GLY A 28 8.15 0.33 3.43
C GLY A 28 7.51 -0.41 2.27
N LEU A 29 8.35 -0.71 1.28
CA LEU A 29 8.01 -1.40 0.06
C LEU A 29 8.95 -2.59 -0.09
N VAL A 30 8.39 -3.75 -0.41
CA VAL A 30 9.15 -4.90 -0.91
C VAL A 30 8.82 -5.07 -2.38
N GLY A 31 9.82 -4.89 -3.25
CA GLY A 31 9.63 -4.98 -4.69
C GLY A 31 9.81 -6.40 -5.20
N GLY A 32 9.34 -6.66 -6.42
CA GLY A 32 9.50 -7.96 -7.08
C GLY A 32 10.96 -8.32 -7.34
N ALA A 33 11.88 -7.35 -7.38
CA ALA A 33 13.32 -7.63 -7.41
C ALA A 33 13.80 -8.30 -6.11
N ASP A 34 13.22 -7.94 -4.96
CA ASP A 34 13.53 -8.53 -3.67
C ASP A 34 12.85 -9.90 -3.47
N LEU A 35 11.75 -10.14 -4.20
CA LEU A 35 10.93 -11.36 -4.14
C LEU A 35 10.94 -12.18 -5.43
N PHE A 36 11.99 -12.05 -6.25
CA PHE A 36 12.03 -12.65 -7.60
C PHE A 36 11.67 -14.14 -7.63
N ASP A 37 12.09 -14.91 -6.63
CA ASP A 37 11.80 -16.34 -6.52
C ASP A 37 10.38 -16.66 -5.99
N TYR A 38 9.67 -15.67 -5.46
CA TYR A 38 8.39 -15.80 -4.74
C TYR A 38 7.21 -15.10 -5.43
N GLY A 39 7.46 -14.14 -6.31
CA GLY A 39 6.42 -13.46 -7.07
C GLY A 39 6.89 -12.18 -7.74
N GLU A 40 6.09 -11.70 -8.66
CA GLU A 40 6.27 -10.39 -9.29
C GLU A 40 5.49 -9.31 -8.50
N GLY A 41 5.56 -8.05 -8.92
CA GLY A 41 4.79 -6.96 -8.31
C GLY A 41 5.48 -6.27 -7.13
N ALA A 42 4.71 -5.57 -6.30
CA ALA A 42 5.22 -4.83 -5.15
C ALA A 42 4.28 -4.92 -3.94
N SER A 43 4.84 -5.10 -2.75
CA SER A 43 4.11 -5.19 -1.49
C SER A 43 4.40 -3.97 -0.61
N TYR A 44 3.38 -3.16 -0.35
CA TYR A 44 3.43 -1.99 0.51
C TYR A 44 3.05 -2.37 1.94
N LEU A 45 3.86 -1.97 2.91
CA LEU A 45 3.73 -2.33 4.32
C LEU A 45 3.24 -1.14 5.13
N PHE A 46 2.20 -1.35 5.93
CA PHE A 46 1.62 -0.33 6.80
C PHE A 46 1.48 -0.84 8.24
N VAL A 47 1.62 0.06 9.20
CA VAL A 47 1.43 -0.23 10.63
C VAL A 47 0.55 0.83 11.26
N HIS A 48 -0.31 0.43 12.19
CA HIS A 48 -1.03 1.35 13.05
C HIS A 48 -0.76 0.98 14.49
N ALA A 49 0.32 1.56 15.03
CA ALA A 49 0.82 1.24 16.37
C ALA A 49 -0.25 1.46 17.45
N HIS A 50 -1.09 2.49 17.29
CA HIS A 50 -2.17 2.80 18.22
C HIS A 50 -3.20 1.67 18.37
N CYS A 51 -3.54 0.96 17.29
CA CYS A 51 -4.45 -0.18 17.36
C CYS A 51 -3.74 -1.55 17.41
N GLY A 52 -2.42 -1.57 17.20
CA GLY A 52 -1.61 -2.79 17.14
C GLY A 52 -1.88 -3.63 15.89
N LEU A 53 -2.17 -3.00 14.76
CA LEU A 53 -2.44 -3.69 13.48
C LEU A 53 -1.36 -3.39 12.45
N ALA A 54 -1.12 -4.35 11.57
CA ALA A 54 -0.31 -4.19 10.37
C ALA A 54 -1.13 -4.63 9.15
N ALA A 55 -0.87 -4.01 8.01
CA ALA A 55 -1.52 -4.31 6.74
C ALA A 55 -0.47 -4.40 5.63
N VAL A 56 -0.76 -5.22 4.62
CA VAL A 56 0.06 -5.38 3.43
C VAL A 56 -0.84 -5.21 2.21
N GLU A 57 -0.50 -4.29 1.33
CA GLU A 57 -1.18 -4.11 0.05
C GLU A 57 -0.26 -4.60 -1.07
N TYR A 58 -0.78 -5.49 -1.92
CA TYR A 58 -0.06 -6.02 -3.07
C TYR A 58 -0.55 -5.35 -4.35
N GLN A 59 0.36 -4.78 -5.12
CA GLN A 59 0.08 -4.17 -6.41
C GLN A 59 0.91 -4.86 -7.50
N GLN A 60 0.23 -5.34 -8.53
CA GLN A 60 0.82 -5.87 -9.75
C GLN A 60 0.37 -4.98 -10.91
N SER A 61 1.34 -4.41 -11.63
CA SER A 61 1.12 -3.54 -12.80
C SER A 61 1.37 -4.26 -14.11
#